data_AF-A0YVU4-F1
#
_entry.id   AF-A0YVU4-F1
#
_cell.length_a   1.000
_cell.length_b   1.000
_cell.length_c   1.000
_cell.angle_alpha   90.00
_cell.angle_beta   90.00
_cell.angle_gamma   90.00
#
_symmetry.space_group_name_H-M   'P 1'
#
loop_
_entity.id
_entity.type
_entity.pdbx_description
1 polymer ?
#
loop_
_entity_poly.entity_id
_entity_poly.type
_entity_poly.pdbx_seq_one_letter_code
_entity_poly.pdbx_strand_id
1 'polypeptide(L)'
;MGVCQVSSFLSDEILRFDSTGEFIDVFASGNGLPGGLNGPNDLLFAPDGSLYVTTQGSIAINGQADFSAGLPSQVLRFDITTQTSTVFAEPTPSPDGFGFVSLLGLALGFEGDLFVSDFANDIRRYDLETGNLVSVLPTNYTETIPSNNFIGNLTFDPNNILYSVGFDFTNSNFGAILRYDGMTGEALPSVGNTSAVFVSTNDQLLRPIGIAFTTQIPPQTVPEPFSVLGLLAIGVWGVQTKLRR
;
A
#
# COMPACT_ATOMS: atom_id res chain seq x y z
N MET A 1 18.80 -18.16 1.48
CA MET A 1 18.70 -16.96 2.34
C MET A 1 17.79 -15.99 1.61
N GLY A 2 16.71 -15.53 2.25
CA GLY A 2 15.76 -14.60 1.63
C GLY A 2 16.25 -13.16 1.74
N VAL A 3 15.85 -12.29 0.82
CA VAL A 3 16.09 -10.84 0.86
C VAL A 3 14.73 -10.15 0.95
N CYS A 4 14.61 -9.21 1.89
CA CYS A 4 13.47 -8.31 2.01
C CYS A 4 13.80 -6.99 1.29
N GLN A 5 12.93 -6.53 0.39
CA GLN A 5 13.04 -5.24 -0.26
C GLN A 5 12.01 -4.27 0.29
N VAL A 6 12.41 -3.01 0.49
CA VAL A 6 11.56 -1.97 1.07
C VAL A 6 11.60 -0.72 0.20
N SER A 7 10.42 -0.27 -0.25
CA SER A 7 10.24 1.07 -0.81
C SER A 7 10.34 2.10 0.33
N SER A 8 11.46 2.82 0.38
CA SER A 8 11.73 3.85 1.39
C SER A 8 11.34 5.22 0.86
N PHE A 9 10.07 5.60 1.08
CA PHE A 9 9.46 6.81 0.54
C PHE A 9 10.25 8.10 0.81
N LEU A 10 10.73 8.31 2.04
CA LEU A 10 11.41 9.55 2.45
C LEU A 10 12.93 9.54 2.26
N SER A 11 13.48 8.47 1.67
CA SER A 11 14.87 8.48 1.16
C SER A 11 14.95 8.29 -0.34
N ASP A 12 13.82 8.15 -1.04
CA ASP A 12 13.76 7.82 -2.47
C ASP A 12 14.58 6.57 -2.82
N GLU A 13 14.55 5.54 -1.98
CA GLU A 13 15.38 4.34 -2.16
C GLU A 13 14.58 3.05 -2.12
N ILE A 14 15.07 2.05 -2.85
CA ILE A 14 14.74 0.65 -2.57
C ILE A 14 15.86 0.07 -1.72
N LEU A 15 15.55 -0.27 -0.48
CA LEU A 15 16.51 -0.82 0.49
C LEU A 15 16.39 -2.33 0.57
N ARG A 16 17.52 -3.03 0.75
CA ARG A 16 17.56 -4.49 0.92
C ARG A 16 18.02 -4.88 2.31
N PHE A 17 17.30 -5.81 2.92
CA PHE A 17 17.62 -6.40 4.21
C PHE A 17 17.66 -7.93 4.08
N ASP A 18 18.49 -8.57 4.89
CA ASP A 18 18.57 -10.02 4.92
C ASP A 18 17.47 -10.65 5.80
N SER A 19 17.42 -11.97 5.86
CA SER A 19 16.45 -12.69 6.68
C SER A 19 16.59 -12.49 8.20
N THR A 20 17.69 -11.89 8.66
CA THR A 20 17.90 -11.52 10.06
C THR A 20 17.49 -10.07 10.36
N GLY A 21 17.15 -9.30 9.31
CA GLY A 21 16.83 -7.88 9.40
C GLY A 21 18.05 -6.96 9.30
N GLU A 22 19.23 -7.49 8.95
CA GLU A 22 20.41 -6.68 8.72
C GLU A 22 20.34 -5.99 7.36
N PHE A 23 20.75 -4.72 7.31
CA PHE A 23 20.85 -3.97 6.05
C PHE A 23 21.95 -4.57 5.16
N ILE A 24 21.60 -4.83 3.90
CA ILE A 24 22.51 -5.34 2.89
C ILE A 24 23.09 -4.16 2.10
N ASP A 25 22.24 -3.47 1.34
CA ASP A 25 22.60 -2.33 0.49
C ASP A 25 21.36 -1.58 -0.03
N VAL A 26 21.62 -0.53 -0.81
CA VAL A 26 20.63 0.21 -1.59
C VAL A 26 20.56 -0.43 -2.99
N PHE A 27 19.38 -0.89 -3.40
CA PHE A 27 19.15 -1.47 -4.73
C PHE A 27 18.98 -0.40 -5.82
N ALA A 28 18.30 0.70 -5.49
CA ALA A 28 18.08 1.82 -6.39
C ALA A 28 17.82 3.09 -5.59
N SER A 29 18.16 4.25 -6.17
CA SER A 29 17.93 5.58 -5.59
C SER A 29 17.25 6.49 -6.61
N GLY A 30 16.41 7.41 -6.12
CA GLY A 30 15.81 8.49 -6.89
C GLY A 30 16.86 9.47 -7.38
N ASN A 31 16.49 10.22 -8.42
CA ASN A 31 17.37 11.21 -9.06
C ASN A 31 16.71 12.59 -9.19
N GLY A 32 15.47 12.76 -8.73
CA GLY A 32 14.73 14.02 -8.83
C GLY A 32 14.36 14.43 -10.26
N LEU A 33 14.37 13.50 -11.21
CA LEU A 33 14.05 13.73 -12.62
C LEU A 33 12.87 12.84 -13.07
N PRO A 34 12.13 13.22 -14.12
CA PRO A 34 11.11 12.34 -14.72
C PRO A 34 11.70 10.96 -15.09
N GLY A 35 10.97 9.89 -14.78
CA GLY A 35 11.47 8.51 -14.93
C GLY A 35 12.33 8.00 -13.76
N GLY A 36 12.59 8.84 -12.77
CA GLY A 36 13.30 8.47 -11.54
C GLY A 36 12.41 7.86 -10.46
N LEU A 37 13.05 7.16 -9.51
CA LEU A 37 12.45 6.57 -8.31
C LEU A 37 12.08 7.66 -7.28
N ASN A 38 11.13 8.52 -7.62
CA ASN A 38 10.79 9.72 -6.86
C ASN A 38 9.54 9.47 -6.00
N GLY A 39 9.71 9.23 -4.70
CA GLY A 39 8.64 8.87 -3.77
C GLY A 39 8.07 7.47 -3.98
N PRO A 40 8.88 6.39 -3.88
CA PRO A 40 8.40 5.03 -4.05
C PRO A 40 7.44 4.59 -2.93
N ASN A 41 6.38 3.84 -3.24
CA ASN A 41 5.44 3.31 -2.22
C ASN A 41 5.43 1.80 -2.12
N ASP A 42 5.17 1.13 -3.24
CA ASP A 42 5.00 -0.31 -3.29
C ASP A 42 5.92 -0.90 -4.34
N LEU A 43 6.25 -2.16 -4.15
CA LEU A 43 7.11 -2.91 -5.06
C LEU A 43 6.63 -4.34 -5.19
N LEU A 44 6.78 -4.93 -6.37
CA LEU A 44 6.60 -6.36 -6.55
C LEU A 44 7.52 -6.92 -7.62
N PHE A 45 7.90 -8.18 -7.45
CA PHE A 45 8.56 -8.96 -8.50
C PHE A 45 7.51 -9.60 -9.39
N ALA A 46 7.64 -9.41 -10.69
CA ALA A 46 6.71 -9.97 -11.66
C ALA A 46 7.29 -11.20 -12.39
N PRO A 47 6.44 -12.04 -13.03
CA PRO A 47 6.88 -13.27 -13.69
C PRO A 47 7.84 -13.05 -14.85
N ASP A 48 7.91 -11.84 -15.38
CA ASP A 48 8.87 -11.42 -16.41
C ASP A 48 10.31 -11.24 -15.87
N GLY A 49 10.50 -11.38 -14.54
CA GLY A 49 11.79 -11.24 -13.86
C GLY A 49 12.16 -9.80 -13.50
N SER A 50 11.28 -8.82 -13.71
CA SER A 50 11.50 -7.43 -13.36
C SER A 50 10.92 -7.08 -11.98
N LEU A 51 11.48 -6.03 -11.37
CA LEU A 51 10.90 -5.40 -10.18
C LEU A 51 10.07 -4.18 -10.62
N TYR A 52 8.80 -4.16 -10.28
CA TYR A 52 7.90 -3.05 -10.53
C TYR A 52 7.76 -2.19 -9.28
N VAL A 53 7.77 -0.87 -9.44
CA VAL A 53 7.68 0.09 -8.33
C VAL A 53 6.73 1.22 -8.68
N THR A 54 5.83 1.58 -7.78
CA THR A 54 4.98 2.78 -7.88
C THR A 54 5.66 4.00 -7.27
N THR A 55 5.50 5.15 -7.91
CA THR A 55 6.02 6.44 -7.43
C THR A 55 4.91 7.48 -7.29
N GLN A 56 5.11 8.48 -6.42
CA GLN A 56 4.19 9.63 -6.27
C GLN A 56 4.72 10.93 -6.89
N GLY A 57 5.93 10.94 -7.45
CA GLY A 57 6.51 12.14 -8.04
C GLY A 57 7.02 13.16 -7.02
N SER A 58 7.32 12.76 -5.78
CA SER A 58 8.00 13.60 -4.78
C SER A 58 9.51 13.42 -4.81
N ILE A 59 10.26 14.44 -4.39
CA ILE A 59 11.69 14.36 -4.10
C ILE A 59 11.89 14.36 -2.58
N ALA A 60 12.65 13.42 -2.05
CA ALA A 60 13.03 13.37 -0.65
C ALA A 60 14.08 14.45 -0.33
N ILE A 61 13.71 15.44 0.48
CA ILE A 61 14.61 16.51 0.94
C ILE A 61 14.57 16.55 2.47
N ASN A 62 15.69 16.22 3.11
CA ASN A 62 15.83 16.22 4.57
C ASN A 62 14.73 15.40 5.29
N GLY A 63 14.38 14.24 4.73
CA GLY A 63 13.34 13.37 5.28
C GLY A 63 11.92 13.90 5.13
N GLN A 64 11.68 14.82 4.20
CA GLN A 64 10.36 15.34 3.85
C GLN A 64 10.14 15.20 2.34
N ALA A 65 8.90 14.94 1.92
CA ALA A 65 8.53 14.89 0.52
C ALA A 65 8.36 16.31 -0.04
N ASP A 66 9.04 16.62 -1.13
CA ASP A 66 8.89 17.86 -1.90
C ASP A 66 8.26 17.56 -3.28
N PHE A 67 7.10 18.15 -3.53
CA PHE A 67 6.37 18.02 -4.80
C PHE A 67 6.55 19.24 -5.72
N SER A 68 7.37 20.22 -5.34
CA SER A 68 7.53 21.49 -6.06
C SER A 68 8.07 21.35 -7.48
N ALA A 69 8.78 20.25 -7.77
CA ALA A 69 9.28 19.90 -9.09
C ALA A 69 8.18 19.44 -10.07
N GLY A 70 6.98 19.07 -9.57
CA GLY A 70 5.87 18.62 -10.39
C GLY A 70 6.16 17.36 -11.20
N LEU A 71 6.93 16.43 -10.64
CA LEU A 71 7.27 15.17 -11.32
C LEU A 71 6.04 14.27 -11.43
N PRO A 72 5.93 13.48 -12.51
CA PRO A 72 4.81 12.56 -12.67
C PRO A 72 4.92 11.38 -11.69
N SER A 73 3.75 10.91 -11.24
CA SER A 73 3.61 9.59 -10.62
C SER A 73 3.67 8.52 -11.70
N GLN A 74 4.50 7.50 -11.50
CA GLN A 74 4.83 6.52 -12.53
C GLN A 74 4.88 5.10 -11.95
N VAL A 75 4.67 4.11 -12.81
CA VAL A 75 5.12 2.75 -12.56
C VAL A 75 6.47 2.59 -13.23
N LEU A 76 7.49 2.26 -12.46
CA LEU A 76 8.82 1.95 -12.96
C LEU A 76 9.00 0.44 -13.06
N ARG A 77 9.69 -0.02 -14.11
CA ARG A 77 10.11 -1.41 -14.29
C ARG A 77 11.63 -1.47 -14.24
N PHE A 78 12.17 -2.17 -13.25
CA PHE A 78 13.60 -2.33 -13.04
C PHE A 78 14.09 -3.68 -13.57
N ASP A 79 15.20 -3.65 -14.30
CA ASP A 79 16.04 -4.82 -14.50
C ASP A 79 16.80 -5.10 -13.20
N ILE A 80 16.61 -6.28 -12.62
CA ILE A 80 17.18 -6.64 -11.32
C ILE A 80 18.68 -6.92 -11.36
N THR A 81 19.23 -7.16 -12.55
CA THR A 81 20.65 -7.46 -12.77
C THR A 81 21.44 -6.16 -12.97
N THR A 82 20.94 -5.26 -13.80
CA THR A 82 21.60 -3.98 -14.09
C THR A 82 21.19 -2.85 -13.13
N GLN A 83 20.10 -3.04 -12.37
CA GLN A 83 19.52 -2.05 -11.45
C GLN A 83 19.06 -0.76 -12.14
N THR A 84 18.75 -0.85 -13.43
CA THR A 84 18.25 0.29 -14.22
C THR A 84 16.74 0.19 -14.43
N SER A 85 16.04 1.32 -14.36
CA SER A 85 14.60 1.39 -14.62
C SER A 85 14.25 1.94 -16.01
N THR A 86 13.06 1.56 -16.47
CA THR A 86 12.29 2.28 -17.49
C THR A 86 10.92 2.67 -16.93
N VAL A 87 10.29 3.67 -17.55
CA VAL A 87 8.89 4.01 -17.25
C VAL A 87 8.00 2.98 -17.92
N PHE A 88 7.26 2.22 -17.11
CA PHE A 88 6.28 1.25 -17.57
C PHE A 88 4.93 1.92 -17.84
N ALA A 89 4.49 2.80 -16.94
CA ALA A 89 3.25 3.55 -17.09
C ALA A 89 3.35 4.94 -16.45
N GLU A 90 2.72 5.93 -17.10
CA GLU A 90 2.57 7.30 -16.60
C GLU A 90 1.12 7.74 -16.83
N PRO A 91 0.22 7.52 -15.85
CA PRO A 91 -1.19 7.80 -16.02
C PRO A 91 -1.55 9.27 -15.78
N THR A 92 -2.71 9.67 -16.29
CA THR A 92 -3.31 10.98 -16.03
C THR A 92 -4.31 10.92 -14.87
N PRO A 93 -4.57 12.04 -14.17
CA PRO A 93 -5.54 12.08 -13.07
C PRO A 93 -6.91 11.51 -13.44
N SER A 94 -7.53 10.81 -12.50
CA SER A 94 -8.91 10.34 -12.62
C SER A 94 -9.88 11.53 -12.79
N PRO A 95 -10.92 11.43 -13.64
CA PRO A 95 -11.97 12.44 -13.73
C PRO A 95 -12.77 12.59 -12.42
N ASP A 96 -12.85 11.53 -11.62
CA ASP A 96 -13.50 11.52 -10.31
C ASP A 96 -12.53 11.89 -9.18
N GLY A 97 -11.24 12.01 -9.51
CA GLY A 97 -10.17 12.32 -8.57
C GLY A 97 -9.91 13.81 -8.38
N PHE A 98 -8.78 14.13 -7.78
CA PHE A 98 -8.46 15.46 -7.25
C PHE A 98 -7.54 16.27 -8.17
N GLY A 99 -7.45 15.90 -9.45
CA GLY A 99 -6.54 16.54 -10.41
C GLY A 99 -5.07 16.18 -10.24
N PHE A 100 -4.75 15.12 -9.48
CA PHE A 100 -3.41 14.54 -9.38
C PHE A 100 -3.47 13.00 -9.44
N VAL A 101 -2.31 12.38 -9.63
CA VAL A 101 -2.08 10.94 -9.51
C VAL A 101 -1.13 10.72 -8.35
N SER A 102 -1.40 9.75 -7.49
CA SER A 102 -0.45 9.28 -6.47
C SER A 102 -0.54 7.76 -6.38
N LEU A 103 0.38 7.07 -7.04
CA LEU A 103 0.33 5.60 -7.14
C LEU A 103 0.78 4.97 -5.82
N LEU A 104 -0.05 4.07 -5.30
CA LEU A 104 0.21 3.36 -4.05
C LEU A 104 0.53 1.90 -4.32
N GLY A 105 -0.49 1.03 -4.33
CA GLY A 105 -0.32 -0.41 -4.36
C GLY A 105 -0.18 -1.01 -5.75
N LEU A 106 0.51 -2.15 -5.82
CA LEU A 106 0.64 -3.02 -6.99
C LEU A 106 0.15 -4.43 -6.67
N ALA A 107 -0.58 -5.05 -7.59
CA ALA A 107 -0.86 -6.48 -7.52
C ALA A 107 -0.90 -7.12 -8.91
N LEU A 108 -0.49 -8.39 -8.97
CA LEU A 108 -0.57 -9.19 -10.19
C LEU A 108 -1.89 -9.97 -10.24
N GLY A 109 -2.62 -9.83 -11.35
CA GLY A 109 -3.75 -10.69 -11.67
C GLY A 109 -3.30 -12.02 -12.29
N PHE A 110 -4.23 -12.98 -12.39
CA PHE A 110 -3.92 -14.35 -12.82
C PHE A 110 -3.52 -14.50 -14.31
N GLU A 111 -3.78 -13.51 -15.16
CA GLU A 111 -3.42 -13.54 -16.59
C GLU A 111 -2.13 -12.79 -16.93
N GLY A 112 -1.37 -12.37 -15.92
CA GLY A 112 -0.20 -11.53 -16.15
C GLY A 112 -0.56 -10.09 -16.43
N ASP A 113 -1.62 -9.57 -15.82
CA ASP A 113 -1.88 -8.14 -15.77
C ASP A 113 -1.37 -7.53 -14.46
N LEU A 114 -0.95 -6.27 -14.54
CA LEU A 114 -0.57 -5.45 -13.40
C LEU A 114 -1.71 -4.50 -13.03
N PHE A 115 -2.19 -4.62 -11.79
CA PHE A 115 -3.17 -3.71 -11.22
C PHE A 115 -2.47 -2.71 -10.31
N VAL A 116 -2.80 -1.42 -10.50
CA VAL A 116 -2.16 -0.31 -9.82
C VAL A 116 -3.22 0.57 -9.20
N SER A 117 -3.19 0.75 -7.88
CA SER A 117 -4.06 1.71 -7.19
C SER A 117 -3.47 3.11 -7.26
N ASP A 118 -4.33 4.08 -7.55
CA ASP A 118 -4.04 5.49 -7.43
C ASP A 118 -4.80 6.05 -6.23
N PHE A 119 -4.07 6.48 -5.19
CA PHE A 119 -4.62 7.05 -3.97
C PHE A 119 -5.75 8.04 -4.26
N ALA A 120 -5.57 8.87 -5.31
CA ALA A 120 -6.46 9.94 -5.69
C ALA A 120 -7.76 9.49 -6.38
N ASN A 121 -7.78 8.29 -6.97
CA ASN A 121 -8.93 7.49 -7.45
C ASN A 121 -8.48 6.54 -8.56
N ASP A 122 -9.28 5.49 -8.71
CA ASP A 122 -9.21 4.43 -9.70
C ASP A 122 -8.14 3.38 -9.43
N ILE A 123 -8.40 2.18 -9.95
CA ILE A 123 -7.40 1.14 -10.14
C ILE A 123 -7.17 0.99 -11.64
N ARG A 124 -5.92 1.04 -12.09
CA ARG A 124 -5.56 0.83 -13.49
C ARG A 124 -5.03 -0.58 -13.69
N ARG A 125 -5.56 -1.26 -14.71
CA ARG A 125 -5.11 -2.58 -15.15
C ARG A 125 -4.26 -2.40 -16.41
N TYR A 126 -3.02 -2.86 -16.36
CA TYR A 126 -2.10 -2.85 -17.49
C TYR A 126 -1.77 -4.28 -17.89
N ASP A 127 -1.65 -4.50 -19.19
CA ASP A 127 -1.05 -5.71 -19.73
C ASP A 127 0.45 -5.69 -19.41
N LEU A 128 0.95 -6.68 -18.66
CA LEU A 128 2.33 -6.66 -18.15
C LEU A 128 3.37 -6.79 -19.27
N GLU A 129 3.03 -7.51 -20.34
CA GLU A 129 3.94 -7.76 -21.46
C GLU A 129 4.15 -6.50 -22.32
N THR A 130 3.06 -5.82 -22.65
CA THR A 130 3.03 -4.68 -23.57
C THR A 130 3.08 -3.32 -22.88
N GLY A 131 2.69 -3.24 -21.60
CA GLY A 131 2.53 -1.99 -20.86
C GLY A 131 1.27 -1.20 -21.21
N ASN A 132 0.40 -1.73 -22.08
CA ASN A 132 -0.81 -1.04 -22.48
C ASN A 132 -1.84 -1.02 -21.35
N LEU A 133 -2.53 0.11 -21.19
CA LEU A 133 -3.68 0.20 -20.30
C LEU A 133 -4.83 -0.64 -20.89
N VAL A 134 -5.27 -1.65 -20.13
CA VAL A 134 -6.38 -2.54 -20.48
C VAL A 134 -7.70 -1.93 -20.04
N SER A 135 -7.78 -1.50 -18.78
CA SER A 135 -9.00 -0.93 -18.21
C SER A 135 -8.71 -0.03 -17.00
N VAL A 136 -9.69 0.83 -16.68
CA VAL A 136 -9.73 1.64 -15.46
C VAL A 136 -10.94 1.19 -14.66
N LEU A 137 -10.72 0.81 -13.42
CA LEU A 137 -11.74 0.35 -12.48
C LEU A 137 -12.09 1.51 -11.55
N PRO A 138 -13.33 2.06 -11.62
CA PRO A 138 -13.73 3.18 -10.79
C PRO A 138 -13.74 2.82 -9.30
N THR A 139 -13.20 3.71 -8.47
CA THR A 139 -13.19 3.55 -7.01
C THR A 139 -13.99 4.61 -6.27
N ASN A 140 -14.71 5.47 -6.99
CA ASN A 140 -15.59 6.44 -6.38
C ASN A 140 -16.86 5.76 -5.85
N TYR A 141 -16.89 5.48 -4.55
CA TYR A 141 -18.06 4.91 -3.85
C TYR A 141 -18.82 5.94 -3.02
N THR A 142 -18.41 7.21 -3.09
CA THR A 142 -19.03 8.33 -2.38
C THR A 142 -19.97 9.14 -3.26
N GLU A 143 -20.01 8.86 -4.56
CA GLU A 143 -20.92 9.45 -5.55
C GLU A 143 -20.80 10.98 -5.66
N THR A 144 -19.64 11.55 -5.29
CA THR A 144 -19.31 12.96 -5.46
C THR A 144 -18.19 13.13 -6.50
N ILE A 145 -18.06 14.32 -7.09
CA ILE A 145 -16.96 14.65 -8.01
C ILE A 145 -16.36 16.02 -7.60
N PRO A 146 -15.08 16.08 -7.17
CA PRO A 146 -14.22 14.92 -6.89
C PRO A 146 -14.84 14.02 -5.80
N SER A 147 -14.45 12.75 -5.78
CA SER A 147 -14.93 11.81 -4.75
C SER A 147 -14.56 12.32 -3.35
N ASN A 148 -15.30 11.90 -2.34
CA ASN A 148 -14.94 12.12 -0.94
C ASN A 148 -14.03 11.01 -0.39
N ASN A 149 -13.54 10.10 -1.23
CA ASN A 149 -12.70 8.99 -0.81
C ASN A 149 -11.29 9.03 -1.41
N PHE A 150 -10.35 8.50 -0.63
CA PHE A 150 -9.07 8.01 -1.15
C PHE A 150 -9.06 6.49 -1.07
N ILE A 151 -8.21 5.85 -1.88
CA ILE A 151 -7.99 4.40 -1.83
C ILE A 151 -6.59 4.06 -1.31
N GLY A 152 -6.42 2.85 -0.83
CA GLY A 152 -5.14 2.28 -0.43
C GLY A 152 -4.71 1.16 -1.36
N ASN A 153 -3.89 0.25 -0.81
CA ASN A 153 -3.37 -0.91 -1.52
C ASN A 153 -4.51 -1.87 -1.97
N LEU A 154 -4.14 -2.84 -2.80
CA LEU A 154 -5.02 -3.85 -3.37
C LEU A 154 -4.40 -5.25 -3.27
N THR A 155 -5.22 -6.29 -3.34
CA THR A 155 -4.77 -7.68 -3.29
C THR A 155 -5.75 -8.59 -4.02
N PHE A 156 -5.27 -9.76 -4.44
CA PHE A 156 -6.09 -10.80 -5.06
C PHE A 156 -6.28 -11.98 -4.11
N ASP A 157 -7.48 -12.58 -4.15
CA ASP A 157 -7.68 -13.92 -3.63
C ASP A 157 -7.38 -15.01 -4.69
N PRO A 158 -7.31 -16.31 -4.31
CA PRO A 158 -7.04 -17.41 -5.24
C PRO A 158 -8.06 -17.61 -6.37
N ASN A 159 -9.23 -16.97 -6.30
CA ASN A 159 -10.28 -17.05 -7.32
C ASN A 159 -10.22 -15.87 -8.29
N ASN A 160 -9.11 -15.13 -8.32
CA ASN A 160 -8.94 -13.92 -9.12
C ASN A 160 -9.97 -12.83 -8.77
N ILE A 161 -10.37 -12.73 -7.50
CA ILE A 161 -11.17 -11.60 -7.03
C ILE A 161 -10.22 -10.53 -6.48
N LEU A 162 -10.35 -9.32 -7.02
CA LEU A 162 -9.60 -8.15 -6.61
C LEU A 162 -10.29 -7.48 -5.43
N TYR A 163 -9.51 -7.15 -4.40
CA TYR A 163 -9.95 -6.32 -3.28
C TYR A 163 -9.06 -5.09 -3.18
N SER A 164 -9.65 -3.95 -2.81
CA SER A 164 -8.91 -2.76 -2.41
C SER A 164 -9.59 -2.12 -1.21
N VAL A 165 -8.88 -1.27 -0.50
CA VAL A 165 -9.42 -0.52 0.63
C VAL A 165 -9.51 0.96 0.27
N GLY A 166 -10.38 1.69 0.96
CA GLY A 166 -10.39 3.13 0.89
C GLY A 166 -11.03 3.73 2.13
N PHE A 167 -11.02 5.06 2.22
CA PHE A 167 -11.69 5.78 3.30
C PHE A 167 -12.31 7.08 2.82
N ASP A 168 -13.44 7.43 3.42
CA ASP A 168 -14.12 8.71 3.24
C ASP A 168 -13.50 9.75 4.20
N PHE A 169 -12.67 10.64 3.67
CA PHE A 169 -11.97 11.64 4.48
C PHE A 169 -12.90 12.77 4.97
N THR A 170 -14.13 12.84 4.46
CA THR A 170 -15.16 13.78 4.92
C THR A 170 -16.03 13.18 6.03
N ASN A 171 -16.01 11.85 6.19
CA ASN A 171 -16.79 11.12 7.18
C ASN A 171 -15.88 10.36 8.17
N SER A 172 -15.14 11.12 8.98
CA SER A 172 -14.28 10.58 10.06
C SER A 172 -13.23 9.55 9.59
N ASN A 173 -12.88 9.54 8.31
CA ASN A 173 -12.03 8.52 7.68
C ASN A 173 -12.58 7.10 7.82
N PHE A 174 -13.90 6.94 7.86
CA PHE A 174 -14.53 5.63 7.84
C PHE A 174 -14.18 4.90 6.55
N GLY A 175 -13.74 3.66 6.73
CA GLY A 175 -13.10 2.84 5.71
C GLY A 175 -14.08 1.88 5.07
N ALA A 176 -13.86 1.63 3.77
CA ALA A 176 -14.59 0.67 2.97
C ALA A 176 -13.64 -0.37 2.36
N ILE A 177 -14.19 -1.52 1.97
CA ILE A 177 -13.51 -2.51 1.15
C ILE A 177 -14.26 -2.60 -0.18
N LEU A 178 -13.52 -2.45 -1.27
CA LEU A 178 -14.00 -2.58 -2.64
C LEU A 178 -13.65 -3.97 -3.18
N ARG A 179 -14.49 -4.49 -4.06
CA ARG A 179 -14.32 -5.82 -4.66
C ARG A 179 -14.72 -5.83 -6.14
N TYR A 180 -13.88 -6.46 -6.95
CA TYR A 180 -14.04 -6.56 -8.40
C TYR A 180 -13.73 -7.97 -8.87
N ASP A 181 -14.33 -8.34 -9.99
CA ASP A 181 -13.89 -9.49 -10.76
C ASP A 181 -12.53 -9.14 -11.39
N GLY A 182 -11.49 -9.93 -11.09
CA GLY A 182 -10.14 -9.68 -11.56
C GLY A 182 -9.92 -9.94 -13.05
N MET A 183 -10.85 -10.66 -13.70
CA MET A 183 -10.78 -10.98 -15.12
C MET A 183 -11.43 -9.88 -15.95
N THR A 184 -12.62 -9.43 -15.54
CA THR A 184 -13.42 -8.48 -16.32
C THR A 184 -13.28 -7.05 -15.83
N GLY A 185 -12.86 -6.85 -14.57
CA GLY A 185 -12.89 -5.55 -13.90
C GLY A 185 -14.28 -5.14 -13.41
N GLU A 186 -15.30 -5.99 -13.57
CA GLU A 186 -16.67 -5.70 -13.14
C GLU A 186 -16.76 -5.58 -11.61
N ALA A 187 -17.55 -4.63 -11.15
CA ALA A 187 -17.77 -4.41 -9.73
C ALA A 187 -18.58 -5.56 -9.09
N LEU A 188 -18.16 -6.04 -7.93
CA LEU A 188 -18.80 -7.15 -7.21
C LEU A 188 -19.23 -6.72 -5.79
N PRO A 189 -20.26 -5.86 -5.64
CA PRO A 189 -20.69 -5.43 -4.31
C PRO A 189 -21.25 -6.59 -3.47
N SER A 190 -21.30 -6.41 -2.15
CA SER A 190 -22.07 -7.30 -1.29
C SER A 190 -23.56 -6.97 -1.35
N VAL A 191 -24.42 -7.87 -0.86
CA VAL A 191 -25.87 -7.70 -0.89
C VAL A 191 -26.27 -6.41 -0.17
N GLY A 192 -27.00 -5.54 -0.88
CA GLY A 192 -27.47 -4.25 -0.35
C GLY A 192 -26.50 -3.08 -0.60
N ASN A 193 -25.31 -3.33 -1.14
CA ASN A 193 -24.37 -2.30 -1.56
C ASN A 193 -24.42 -2.07 -3.08
N THR A 194 -23.91 -0.92 -3.52
CA THR A 194 -23.78 -0.50 -4.91
C THR A 194 -22.30 -0.30 -5.28
N SER A 195 -22.03 0.02 -6.55
CA SER A 195 -20.67 0.18 -7.07
C SER A 195 -19.83 -1.05 -6.74
N ALA A 196 -18.57 -0.90 -6.35
CA ALA A 196 -17.71 -2.01 -5.95
C ALA A 196 -17.74 -2.31 -4.44
N VAL A 197 -18.66 -1.75 -3.66
CA VAL A 197 -18.59 -1.82 -2.19
C VAL A 197 -18.90 -3.23 -1.68
N PHE A 198 -17.88 -3.90 -1.15
CA PHE A 198 -17.99 -5.18 -0.46
C PHE A 198 -18.24 -4.99 1.04
N VAL A 199 -17.51 -4.06 1.67
CA VAL A 199 -17.76 -3.61 3.05
C VAL A 199 -17.97 -2.10 3.02
N SER A 200 -19.14 -1.65 3.46
CA SER A 200 -19.53 -0.24 3.51
C SER A 200 -18.69 0.53 4.53
N THR A 201 -18.62 1.86 4.38
CA THR A 201 -17.94 2.74 5.33
C THR A 201 -18.48 2.54 6.75
N ASN A 202 -17.58 2.33 7.70
CA ASN A 202 -17.92 2.10 9.10
C ASN A 202 -16.79 2.55 10.05
N ASP A 203 -17.08 2.56 11.34
CA ASP A 203 -16.18 2.99 12.40
C ASP A 203 -15.18 1.92 12.87
N GLN A 204 -15.33 0.66 12.41
CA GLN A 204 -14.41 -0.43 12.73
C GLN A 204 -13.15 -0.40 11.85
N LEU A 205 -13.28 0.17 10.65
CA LEU A 205 -12.18 0.32 9.71
C LEU A 205 -11.87 1.81 9.55
N LEU A 206 -10.84 2.31 10.23
CA LEU A 206 -10.47 3.74 10.19
C LEU A 206 -9.23 3.95 9.34
N ARG A 207 -9.37 4.72 8.25
CA ARG A 207 -8.29 5.07 7.32
C ARG A 207 -7.43 3.87 6.87
N PRO A 208 -8.03 2.77 6.37
CA PRO A 208 -7.25 1.66 5.83
C PRO A 208 -6.43 2.10 4.62
N ILE A 209 -5.15 1.74 4.62
CA ILE A 209 -4.20 2.06 3.54
C ILE A 209 -3.56 0.81 2.93
N GLY A 210 -3.62 -0.33 3.61
CA GLY A 210 -3.03 -1.59 3.17
C GLY A 210 -4.00 -2.74 3.37
N ILE A 211 -3.91 -3.73 2.48
CA ILE A 211 -4.66 -4.97 2.57
C ILE A 211 -3.77 -6.11 2.05
N ALA A 212 -3.85 -7.26 2.69
CA ALA A 212 -3.18 -8.48 2.25
C ALA A 212 -4.14 -9.65 2.39
N PHE A 213 -4.19 -10.51 1.38
CA PHE A 213 -4.95 -11.74 1.43
C PHE A 213 -4.09 -12.88 1.98
N THR A 214 -4.67 -13.74 2.83
CA THR A 214 -4.04 -14.98 3.30
C THR A 214 -5.04 -16.13 3.21
N THR A 215 -4.60 -17.28 2.70
CA THR A 215 -5.39 -18.52 2.67
C THR A 215 -5.45 -19.21 4.04
N GLN A 216 -4.54 -18.86 4.94
CA GLN A 216 -4.54 -19.35 6.31
C GLN A 216 -5.33 -18.37 7.18
N ILE A 217 -6.41 -18.84 7.80
CA ILE A 217 -6.97 -18.17 8.98
C ILE A 217 -5.82 -18.18 10.00
N PRO A 218 -5.33 -17.02 10.48
CA PRO A 218 -4.29 -17.01 11.48
C PRO A 218 -4.73 -17.91 12.65
N PRO A 219 -3.85 -18.78 13.17
CA PRO A 219 -4.20 -19.60 14.33
C PRO A 219 -4.73 -18.67 15.44
N GLN A 220 -5.83 -19.09 16.05
CA GLN A 220 -6.73 -18.25 16.85
C GLN A 220 -6.05 -17.16 17.68
N THR A 221 -6.62 -15.95 17.54
CA THR A 221 -6.47 -14.77 18.41
C THR A 221 -5.03 -14.32 18.65
N VAL A 222 -4.67 -13.16 18.09
CA VAL A 222 -3.70 -12.27 18.72
C VAL A 222 -4.18 -12.08 20.17
N PRO A 223 -3.40 -12.46 21.20
CA PRO A 223 -3.80 -12.20 22.57
C PRO A 223 -3.94 -10.69 22.72
N GLU A 224 -5.15 -10.21 23.01
CA GLU A 224 -5.33 -8.85 23.52
C GLU A 224 -4.33 -8.66 24.67
N PRO A 225 -3.60 -7.54 24.74
CA PRO A 225 -2.73 -7.28 25.87
C PRO A 225 -3.59 -7.20 27.12
N PHE A 226 -3.66 -8.30 27.88
CA PHE A 226 -4.23 -8.29 29.21
C PHE A 226 -3.47 -7.23 30.00
N SER A 227 -4.18 -6.18 30.41
CA SER A 227 -3.66 -5.17 31.31
C SER A 227 -3.40 -5.88 32.63
N VAL A 228 -2.16 -6.26 32.88
CA VAL A 228 -1.73 -6.75 34.20
C VAL A 228 -1.76 -5.55 35.14
N LEU A 229 -2.92 -5.31 35.76
CA LEU A 229 -3.02 -4.57 37.00
C LEU A 229 -2.22 -5.35 38.04
N GLY A 230 -0.96 -4.96 38.21
CA GLY A 230 -0.06 -5.51 39.21
C GLY A 230 -0.69 -5.41 40.60
N LEU A 231 -0.93 -6.56 41.22
CA LEU A 231 -1.19 -6.65 42.65
C LEU A 231 0.08 -6.18 43.39
N LEU A 232 0.00 -5.01 44.02
CA LEU A 232 0.93 -4.55 45.04
C LEU A 232 0.73 -5.37 46.33
N ALA A 233 1.50 -6.45 46.48
CA ALA A 233 1.71 -7.09 47.78
C ALA A 233 2.96 -6.48 48.43
N ILE A 234 2.78 -5.46 49.26
CA ILE A 234 3.87 -4.89 50.08
C ILE A 234 4.11 -5.82 51.27
N GLY A 235 5.09 -6.70 51.16
CA GLY A 235 5.66 -7.45 52.28
C GLY A 235 6.71 -6.59 52.99
N VAL A 236 6.40 -6.13 54.20
CA VAL A 236 7.37 -5.45 55.08
C VAL A 236 8.19 -6.49 55.85
N TRP A 237 9.46 -6.63 55.47
CA TRP A 237 10.56 -7.09 56.34
C TRP A 237 11.50 -5.88 56.45
N GLY A 238 11.80 -5.30 57.61
CA GLY A 238 12.22 -5.97 58.83
C GLY A 238 13.75 -6.03 58.88
N VAL A 239 14.43 -4.87 58.95
CA VAL A 239 15.87 -4.81 59.26
C VAL A 239 16.06 -4.10 60.58
N GLN A 240 16.40 -4.88 61.61
CA GLN A 240 16.94 -4.41 62.88
C GLN A 240 18.43 -4.05 62.70
N THR A 241 18.83 -2.88 63.22
CA THR A 241 20.16 -2.70 63.81
C THR A 241 20.07 -1.86 65.10
N LYS A 242 20.16 -2.60 66.23
CA LYS A 242 20.91 -2.34 67.50
C LYS A 242 21.71 -1.00 67.56
N LEU A 243 21.90 -0.28 68.69
CA LEU A 243 21.94 -0.60 70.13
C LEU A 243 22.22 0.70 70.95
N ARG A 244 21.84 0.67 72.24
CA ARG A 244 22.39 1.43 73.42
C ARG A 244 22.05 2.92 73.50
N ARG A 245 21.68 3.50 74.64
CA ARG A 245 21.67 3.09 76.06
C ARG A 245 20.57 3.87 76.78
#